data_AF-A0A4R0X3T3-F1
#
_entry.id   AF-A0A4R0X3T3-F1
#
_cell.length_a   1.000
_cell.length_b   1.000
_cell.length_c   1.000
_cell.angle_alpha   90.00
_cell.angle_beta   90.00
_cell.angle_gamma   90.00
#
_symmetry.space_group_name_H-M   'P 1'
#
loop_
_entity.id
_entity.type
_entity.pdbx_description
1 polymer ?
#
loop_
_entity_poly.entity_id
_entity_poly.type
_entity_poly.pdbx_seq_one_letter_code
_entity_poly.pdbx_strand_id
1 'polypeptide(L)'
;MLQASEIQKRFTHLQQTVSDASRTCHADKSIPTDLIDSMDELDKECKSAKKVMSSNDENRIRQCVDDLEQLGDRAERACQRAGRLDARIKDAVTSMHSELSDLKRQLH
;
A
#
# COMPACT_ATOMS: atom_id res chain seq x y z
N MET A 1 -15.21 14.39 -6.57
CA MET A 1 -15.35 12.97 -6.20
C MET A 1 -14.92 12.13 -7.38
N LEU A 2 -13.98 11.20 -7.19
CA LEU A 2 -13.70 10.21 -8.23
C LEU A 2 -14.88 9.26 -8.39
N GLN A 3 -15.05 8.77 -9.60
CA GLN A 3 -15.90 7.61 -9.84
C GLN A 3 -15.28 6.38 -9.17
N ALA A 4 -16.13 5.52 -8.60
CA ALA A 4 -15.75 4.22 -8.02
C ALA A 4 -14.88 3.39 -8.99
N SER A 5 -15.14 3.48 -10.29
CA SER A 5 -14.37 2.82 -11.35
C SER A 5 -12.92 3.28 -11.42
N GLU A 6 -12.63 4.56 -11.13
CA GLU A 6 -11.27 5.10 -11.17
C GLU A 6 -10.51 4.78 -9.89
N ILE A 7 -11.18 4.84 -8.74
CA ILE A 7 -10.66 4.36 -7.45
C ILE A 7 -10.24 2.90 -7.60
N GLN A 8 -11.11 2.06 -8.19
CA GLN A 8 -10.84 0.64 -8.37
C GLN A 8 -9.63 0.39 -9.29
N LYS A 9 -9.44 1.19 -10.35
CA LYS A 9 -8.26 1.10 -11.23
C LYS A 9 -6.97 1.44 -10.48
N ARG A 10 -6.94 2.59 -9.80
CA ARG A 10 -5.79 3.01 -8.97
C ARG A 10 -5.48 1.98 -7.90
N PHE A 11 -6.52 1.50 -7.22
CA PHE A 11 -6.41 0.47 -6.19
C PHE A 11 -5.82 -0.84 -6.72
N THR A 12 -6.25 -1.27 -7.91
CA THR A 12 -5.71 -2.48 -8.54
C THR A 12 -4.23 -2.33 -8.87
N HIS A 13 -3.82 -1.15 -9.34
CA HIS A 13 -2.41 -0.85 -9.59
C HIS A 13 -1.59 -0.88 -8.29
N LEU A 14 -2.10 -0.22 -7.24
CA LEU A 14 -1.50 -0.25 -5.91
C LEU A 14 -1.30 -1.68 -5.39
N GLN A 15 -2.35 -2.51 -5.49
CA GLN A 15 -2.29 -3.90 -5.06
C GLN A 15 -1.18 -4.68 -5.79
N GLN A 16 -0.99 -4.46 -7.09
CA GLN A 16 0.09 -5.09 -7.85
C GLN A 16 1.47 -4.63 -7.34
N THR A 17 1.64 -3.32 -7.15
CA THR A 17 2.88 -2.74 -6.63
C THR A 17 3.21 -3.29 -5.24
N VAL A 18 2.22 -3.40 -4.34
CA VAL A 18 2.38 -3.96 -2.99
C VAL A 18 2.77 -5.43 -3.04
N SER A 19 2.07 -6.24 -3.84
CA SER A 19 2.37 -7.67 -3.99
C SER A 19 3.79 -7.90 -4.55
N ASP A 20 4.22 -7.08 -5.50
CA ASP A 20 5.57 -7.14 -6.08
C ASP A 20 6.63 -6.68 -5.08
N ALA A 21 6.35 -5.63 -4.30
CA ALA A 21 7.23 -5.14 -3.24
C ALA A 21 7.39 -6.18 -2.12
N SER A 22 6.30 -6.78 -1.63
CA SER A 22 6.33 -7.88 -0.66
C SER A 22 7.19 -9.04 -1.16
N ARG A 23 6.96 -9.51 -2.40
CA ARG A 23 7.76 -10.60 -2.98
C ARG A 23 9.25 -10.25 -3.07
N THR A 24 9.58 -9.02 -3.45
CA THR A 24 10.96 -8.54 -3.51
C THR A 24 11.58 -8.47 -2.10
N CYS A 25 10.83 -8.01 -1.11
CA CYS A 25 11.26 -7.97 0.29
C CYS A 25 11.55 -9.37 0.84
N HIS A 26 10.74 -10.38 0.48
CA HIS A 26 10.99 -11.77 0.87
C HIS A 26 12.17 -12.41 0.14
N ALA A 27 12.48 -11.95 -1.08
CA ALA A 27 13.61 -12.45 -1.85
C ALA A 27 14.96 -11.96 -1.32
N ASP A 28 14.99 -10.77 -0.70
CA ASP A 28 16.20 -10.15 -0.18
C ASP A 28 16.29 -10.28 1.35
N LYS A 29 17.31 -11.00 1.83
CA LYS A 29 17.54 -11.24 3.27
C LYS A 29 18.11 -10.03 4.01
N SER A 30 18.52 -8.98 3.30
CA SER A 30 19.00 -7.74 3.91
C SER A 30 17.88 -6.84 4.42
N ILE A 31 16.64 -7.18 4.07
CA ILE A 31 15.45 -6.41 4.41
C ILE A 31 15.08 -6.64 5.88
N PRO A 32 14.83 -5.58 6.66
CA PRO A 32 14.40 -5.74 8.04
C PRO A 32 13.05 -6.45 8.10
N THR A 33 12.88 -7.35 9.07
CA THR A 33 11.63 -8.06 9.32
C THR A 33 10.45 -7.09 9.49
N ASP A 34 10.66 -5.95 10.15
CA ASP A 34 9.64 -4.90 10.29
C ASP A 34 9.04 -4.42 8.95
N LEU A 35 9.86 -4.32 7.90
CA LEU A 35 9.38 -3.92 6.57
C LEU A 35 8.64 -5.08 5.92
N ILE A 36 9.16 -6.30 6.03
CA ILE A 36 8.52 -7.51 5.50
C ILE A 36 7.13 -7.68 6.12
N ASP A 37 7.03 -7.57 7.44
CA ASP A 37 5.75 -7.66 8.18
C ASP A 37 4.79 -6.56 7.73
N SER A 38 5.28 -5.32 7.58
CA SER A 38 4.44 -4.20 7.09
C SER A 38 3.95 -4.42 5.66
N MET A 39 4.79 -4.97 4.77
CA MET A 39 4.42 -5.31 3.39
C MET A 39 3.40 -6.45 3.34
N ASP A 40 3.56 -7.46 4.18
CA ASP A 40 2.63 -8.60 4.26
C ASP A 40 1.28 -8.20 4.85
N GLU A 41 1.26 -7.30 5.84
CA GLU A 41 0.03 -6.68 6.35
C GLU A 41 -0.66 -5.87 5.24
N LEU A 42 0.08 -5.01 4.52
CA LEU A 42 -0.44 -4.25 3.38
C LEU A 42 -1.02 -5.12 2.28
N ASP A 43 -0.34 -6.20 1.89
CA ASP A 43 -0.81 -7.10 0.84
C ASP A 43 -2.12 -7.79 1.24
N LYS A 44 -2.23 -8.21 2.51
CA LYS A 44 -3.46 -8.79 3.07
C LYS A 44 -4.59 -7.77 3.10
N GLU A 45 -4.34 -6.56 3.59
CA GLU A 45 -5.34 -5.50 3.61
C GLU A 45 -5.76 -5.12 2.20
N CYS A 46 -4.83 -5.03 1.24
CA CYS A 46 -5.17 -4.78 -0.16
C CYS A 46 -6.11 -5.84 -0.75
N LYS A 47 -5.90 -7.11 -0.40
CA LYS A 47 -6.79 -8.21 -0.84
C LYS A 47 -8.18 -8.10 -0.23
N SER A 48 -8.27 -7.72 1.05
CA SER A 48 -9.55 -7.49 1.74
C SER A 48 -10.28 -6.26 1.18
N ALA A 49 -9.54 -5.18 0.99
CA ALA A 49 -9.97 -3.91 0.43
C ALA A 49 -10.60 -4.04 -0.95
N LYS A 50 -10.11 -4.94 -1.81
CA LYS A 50 -10.70 -5.18 -3.14
C LYS A 50 -12.21 -5.47 -3.08
N LYS A 51 -12.67 -6.19 -2.05
CA LYS A 51 -14.10 -6.45 -1.84
C LYS A 51 -14.84 -5.19 -1.42
N VAL A 52 -14.21 -4.35 -0.58
CA VAL A 52 -14.75 -3.06 -0.11
C VAL A 52 -14.85 -2.06 -1.26
N MET A 53 -13.79 -1.93 -2.08
CA MET A 53 -13.79 -1.09 -3.28
C MET A 53 -14.88 -1.49 -4.27
N SER A 54 -15.29 -2.76 -4.27
CA SER A 54 -16.37 -3.28 -5.11
C SER A 54 -17.77 -3.11 -4.49
N SER A 55 -17.88 -2.79 -3.19
CA SER A 55 -19.17 -2.71 -2.50
C SER A 55 -19.88 -1.35 -2.65
N ASN A 56 -19.31 -0.42 -3.43
CA ASN A 56 -19.83 0.96 -3.62
C ASN A 56 -20.12 1.72 -2.31
N ASP A 57 -19.54 1.27 -1.20
CA ASP A 57 -19.76 1.83 0.12
C ASP A 57 -18.63 2.82 0.40
N GLU A 58 -18.90 4.11 0.16
CA GLU A 58 -17.88 5.15 0.27
C GLU A 58 -17.28 5.27 1.68
N ASN A 59 -18.07 5.02 2.72
CA ASN A 59 -17.57 5.11 4.10
C ASN A 59 -16.56 3.99 4.37
N ARG A 60 -16.88 2.77 3.93
CA ARG A 60 -15.95 1.65 4.04
C ARG A 60 -14.73 1.84 3.15
N ILE A 61 -14.89 2.42 1.95
CA ILE A 61 -13.78 2.75 1.05
C ILE A 61 -12.83 3.76 1.71
N ARG A 62 -13.35 4.86 2.28
CA ARG A 62 -12.56 5.86 3.00
C ARG A 62 -11.76 5.22 4.13
N GLN A 63 -12.45 4.50 5.02
CA GLN A 63 -11.80 3.84 6.15
C GLN A 63 -10.72 2.83 5.70
N CYS A 64 -11.01 2.08 4.65
CA CYS A 64 -10.06 1.13 4.08
C CYS A 64 -8.80 1.81 3.52
N VAL A 65 -8.95 2.96 2.86
CA VAL A 65 -7.80 3.73 2.36
C VAL A 65 -7.02 4.37 3.51
N ASP A 66 -7.70 4.84 4.57
CA ASP A 66 -7.06 5.32 5.79
C ASP A 66 -6.20 4.23 6.46
N ASP A 67 -6.75 3.02 6.62
CA ASP A 67 -6.04 1.88 7.21
C ASP A 67 -4.80 1.51 6.37
N LEU A 68 -4.94 1.48 5.04
CA LEU A 68 -3.83 1.21 4.13
C LEU A 68 -2.76 2.30 4.17
N GLU A 69 -3.15 3.57 4.21
CA GLU A 69 -2.22 4.69 4.32
C GLU A 69 -1.41 4.58 5.61
N GLN A 70 -2.05 4.29 6.74
CA GLN A 70 -1.34 4.09 8.01
C GLN A 70 -0.31 2.95 7.95
N LEU A 71 -0.64 1.84 7.28
CA LEU A 71 0.31 0.74 7.06
C LEU A 71 1.44 1.13 6.09
N GLY A 72 1.12 1.84 5.00
CA GLY A 72 2.08 2.40 4.04
C GLY A 72 3.10 3.32 4.71
N ASP A 73 2.60 4.15 5.61
CA ASP A 73 3.37 5.12 6.39
C ASP A 73 4.30 4.40 7.41
N ARG A 74 3.84 3.28 7.99
CA ARG A 74 4.68 2.39 8.82
C ARG A 74 5.78 1.73 8.00
N ALA A 75 5.44 1.22 6.81
CA ALA A 75 6.38 0.64 5.87
C ALA A 75 7.43 1.66 5.41
N GLU A 76 7.03 2.87 5.03
CA GLU A 76 7.96 3.92 4.62
C GLU A 76 8.94 4.25 5.74
N ARG A 77 8.46 4.41 6.98
CA ARG A 77 9.34 4.63 8.14
C ARG A 77 10.32 3.46 8.37
N ALA A 78 9.87 2.22 8.23
CA ALA A 78 10.75 1.05 8.32
C ALA A 78 11.81 1.07 7.21
N CYS A 79 11.40 1.42 5.99
CA CYS A 79 12.27 1.51 4.83
C CYS A 79 13.32 2.62 4.98
N GLN A 80 12.94 3.80 5.47
CA GLN A 80 13.84 4.91 5.76
C GLN A 80 14.83 4.56 6.89
N ARG A 81 14.38 3.84 7.93
CA ARG A 81 15.22 3.41 9.04
C ARG A 81 16.27 2.38 8.65
N ALA A 82 15.97 1.48 7.72
CA ALA A 82 16.90 0.41 7.38
C ALA A 82 18.11 0.87 6.57
N GLY A 83 18.13 2.10 6.05
CA GLY A 83 19.33 2.83 5.56
C GLY A 83 20.04 2.27 4.31
N ARG A 84 20.22 0.95 4.21
CA ARG A 84 20.80 0.18 3.09
C ARG A 84 19.77 -0.77 2.50
N LEU A 85 18.64 -0.23 2.07
CA LEU A 85 17.67 -0.97 1.26
C LEU A 85 17.97 -0.85 -0.23
N ASP A 86 17.56 -1.86 -1.00
CA ASP A 86 17.54 -1.76 -2.45
C ASP A 86 16.69 -0.56 -2.88
N ALA A 87 17.21 0.23 -3.82
CA ALA A 87 16.54 1.41 -4.35
C ALA A 87 15.15 1.06 -4.90
N ARG A 88 14.98 -0.12 -5.49
CA ARG A 88 13.70 -0.59 -6.04
C ARG A 88 12.63 -0.76 -4.96
N ILE A 89 13.00 -1.29 -3.80
CA ILE A 89 12.05 -1.46 -2.69
C ILE A 89 11.69 -0.11 -2.12
N LYS A 90 12.68 0.76 -1.93
CA LYS A 90 12.43 2.13 -1.47
C LYS A 90 11.51 2.88 -2.42
N ASP A 91 11.76 2.80 -3.72
CA ASP A 91 10.92 3.44 -4.73
C ASP A 91 9.51 2.84 -4.74
N ALA A 92 9.37 1.52 -4.66
CA ALA A 92 8.07 0.85 -4.61
C ALA A 92 7.26 1.27 -3.37
N VAL A 93 7.88 1.29 -2.18
CA VAL A 93 7.23 1.71 -0.93
C VAL A 93 6.85 3.19 -0.98
N THR A 94 7.73 4.05 -1.50
CA THR A 94 7.47 5.50 -1.62
C THR A 94 6.35 5.77 -2.63
N SER A 95 6.36 5.08 -3.77
CA SER A 95 5.34 5.22 -4.82
C SER A 95 3.98 4.73 -4.33
N MET A 96 3.94 3.59 -3.64
CA MET A 96 2.74 3.06 -2.99
C MET A 96 2.19 4.05 -1.95
N HIS A 97 3.04 4.56 -1.05
CA HIS A 97 2.60 5.52 -0.03
C HIS A 97 2.05 6.81 -0.65
N SER A 98 2.70 7.32 -1.69
CA SER A 98 2.24 8.50 -2.44
C SER A 98 0.88 8.26 -3.08
N GLU A 99 0.68 7.10 -3.73
CA GLU A 99 -0.61 6.72 -4.32
C GLU A 99 -1.73 6.60 -3.28
N LEU A 100 -1.45 6.02 -2.10
CA LEU A 100 -2.41 5.93 -1.00
C LEU A 100 -2.79 7.31 -0.45
N SER A 101 -1.79 8.15 -0.20
CA SER A 101 -1.99 9.53 0.24
C SER A 101 -2.84 10.34 -0.75
N ASP A 102 -2.56 10.20 -2.05
CA ASP A 102 -3.34 10.83 -3.10
C ASP A 102 -4.77 10.28 -3.17
N LEU A 103 -4.94 8.97 -3.05
CA LEU A 103 -6.26 8.33 -3.05
C LEU A 103 -7.10 8.81 -1.86
N LYS A 104 -6.52 8.84 -0.65
CA LYS A 104 -7.13 9.37 0.57
C LYS A 104 -7.60 10.81 0.38
N ARG A 105 -6.72 11.68 -0.12
CA ARG A 105 -7.03 13.11 -0.39
C ARG A 105 -8.16 13.30 -1.37
N GLN A 106 -8.37 12.37 -2.30
CA GLN A 106 -9.45 12.49 -3.28
C GLN A 106 -10.79 11.90 -2.81
N LEU A 107 -10.75 11.06 -1.77
CA LEU A 107 -11.91 10.46 -1.12
C LEU A 107 -12.49 11.36 -0.02
N HIS A 108 -11.64 12.12 0.67
CA HIS A 108 -12.01 13.16 1.65
C HIS A 108 -12.34 14.49 0.96
#